data_AF-A0A957W3I9-F1
#
_entry.id   AF-A0A957W3I9-F1
#
_cell.length_a   1.000
_cell.length_b   1.000
_cell.length_c   1.000
_cell.angle_alpha   90.00
_cell.angle_beta   90.00
_cell.angle_gamma   90.00
#
_symmetry.space_group_name_H-M   'P 1'
#
loop_
_entity.id
_entity.type
_entity.pdbx_description
1 polymer ?
#
loop_
_entity_poly.entity_id
_entity_poly.type
_entity_poly.pdbx_seq_one_letter_code
_entity_poly.pdbx_strand_id
1 'polypeptide(L)'
;NSADIVYEEITEWWVTRLTAIFLGNTPEVVGPIRSVRLANIQEVPQYQGALAHSGGSDPVRWEVSQSAIEANLDEFYNPAPYFYHENESWETRLSINTKAARDYLKANNLEKAVSLPPFYFSETGSGEPGEDIYIPYPGSSFTEWHYDAGKGKYLRWINGVIMRDTLSGQVAASNVVVYFCDHQRTDIVEDSTGATSVRIIVNGAGRAWFFRDGKLTKGYWQTDGTRPPYFSTEDGEPYALKPGNSWIQLVPVDYTIGLNSADEASR
;
A
#
# COMPACT_ATOMS: atom_id res chain seq x y z
N ASN A 1 -12.07 -0.80 -0.97
CA ASN A 1 -12.30 0.23 -2.02
C ASN A 1 -12.32 1.66 -1.50
N SER A 2 -12.53 1.92 -0.20
CA SER A 2 -12.59 3.30 0.33
C SER A 2 -11.24 3.97 0.59
N ALA A 3 -10.12 3.25 0.49
CA ALA A 3 -8.79 3.84 0.64
C ALA A 3 -8.44 4.71 -0.56
N ASP A 4 -7.83 5.87 -0.31
CA ASP A 4 -7.39 6.78 -1.39
C ASP A 4 -6.10 6.25 -2.02
N ILE A 5 -5.20 5.71 -1.20
CA ILE A 5 -3.96 5.04 -1.64
C ILE A 5 -3.81 3.73 -0.87
N VAL A 6 -3.34 2.69 -1.56
CA VAL A 6 -2.93 1.43 -0.93
C VAL A 6 -1.53 1.09 -1.41
N TYR A 7 -0.59 0.93 -0.50
CA TYR A 7 0.70 0.31 -0.79
C TYR A 7 0.58 -1.21 -0.55
N GLU A 8 1.10 -1.99 -1.47
CA GLU A 8 1.31 -3.42 -1.31
C GLU A 8 2.79 -3.73 -1.30
N GLU A 9 3.21 -4.45 -0.27
CA GLU A 9 4.61 -4.71 0.03
C GLU A 9 4.82 -6.17 0.39
N ILE A 10 5.97 -6.72 0.02
CA ILE A 10 6.36 -8.05 0.45
C ILE A 10 6.84 -8.03 1.89
N THR A 11 6.48 -9.06 2.65
CA THR A 11 6.86 -9.21 4.05
C THR A 11 7.55 -10.55 4.29
N GLU A 12 7.79 -10.87 5.56
CA GLU A 12 8.23 -12.20 5.96
C GLU A 12 7.31 -13.29 5.39
N TRP A 13 7.84 -14.51 5.22
CA TRP A 13 7.18 -15.63 4.52
C TRP A 13 6.88 -15.44 3.04
N TRP A 14 7.41 -14.39 2.41
CA TRP A 14 7.20 -14.15 0.98
C TRP A 14 5.71 -13.99 0.63
N VAL A 15 4.92 -13.44 1.56
CA VAL A 15 3.54 -12.98 1.34
C VAL A 15 3.51 -11.46 1.29
N THR A 16 2.39 -10.87 0.88
CA THR A 16 2.20 -9.43 0.81
C THR A 16 1.32 -8.87 1.91
N ARG A 17 1.52 -7.59 2.19
CA ARG A 17 0.81 -6.80 3.19
C ARG A 17 0.36 -5.48 2.58
N LEU A 18 -0.74 -4.94 3.10
CA LEU A 18 -1.32 -3.69 2.63
C LEU A 18 -1.17 -2.58 3.67
N THR A 19 -0.70 -1.42 3.24
CA THR A 19 -0.81 -0.15 3.96
C THR A 19 -1.87 0.70 3.26
N ALA A 20 -3.06 0.79 3.86
CA ALA A 20 -4.17 1.56 3.31
C ALA A 20 -4.23 2.97 3.93
N ILE A 21 -4.21 4.00 3.10
CA ILE A 21 -4.21 5.42 3.49
C ILE A 21 -5.57 6.02 3.20
N PHE A 22 -6.11 6.69 4.22
CA PHE A 22 -7.44 7.31 4.21
C PHE A 22 -7.30 8.81 4.53
N LEU A 23 -7.64 9.66 3.57
CA LEU A 23 -7.60 11.12 3.69
C LEU A 23 -8.96 11.73 3.31
N GLY A 24 -9.41 11.53 2.07
CA GLY A 24 -10.67 12.05 1.55
C GLY A 24 -11.88 11.22 1.95
N ASN A 25 -11.68 9.91 2.11
CA ASN A 25 -12.73 8.97 2.51
C ASN A 25 -12.28 8.21 3.76
N THR A 26 -13.08 8.26 4.82
CA THR A 26 -12.83 7.49 6.05
C THR A 26 -13.96 6.48 6.24
N PRO A 27 -13.76 5.19 5.91
CA PRO A 27 -14.77 4.15 6.15
C PRO A 27 -14.94 3.90 7.64
N GLU A 28 -16.10 3.42 8.09
CA GLU A 28 -16.34 3.18 9.53
C GLU A 28 -15.39 2.13 10.14
N VAL A 29 -15.15 1.05 9.40
CA VAL A 29 -14.34 -0.09 9.85
C VAL A 29 -13.25 -0.39 8.81
N VAL A 30 -12.04 -0.65 9.29
CA VAL A 30 -10.92 -1.14 8.48
C VAL A 30 -10.32 -2.39 9.12
N GLY A 31 -10.09 -3.42 8.32
CA GLY A 31 -9.46 -4.66 8.75
C GLY A 31 -9.26 -5.65 7.60
N PRO A 32 -8.55 -6.76 7.85
CA PRO A 32 -7.91 -7.07 9.13
C PRO A 32 -6.68 -6.20 9.44
N ILE A 33 -6.55 -5.75 10.69
CA ILE A 33 -5.37 -5.03 11.19
C ILE A 33 -4.30 -6.03 11.59
N ARG A 34 -3.05 -5.69 11.26
CA ARG A 34 -1.91 -6.60 11.39
C ARG A 34 -0.65 -5.83 11.79
N SER A 35 0.46 -6.53 11.98
CA SER A 35 1.72 -6.02 12.55
C SER A 35 2.51 -5.03 11.69
N VAL A 36 3.04 -3.95 12.26
CA VAL A 36 3.84 -2.95 11.53
C VAL A 36 5.09 -3.55 10.85
N ARG A 37 5.53 -2.96 9.74
CA ARG A 37 6.74 -3.33 8.99
C ARG A 37 7.69 -2.14 8.85
N LEU A 38 8.95 -2.42 8.51
CA LEU A 38 9.99 -1.40 8.34
C LEU A 38 9.65 -0.36 7.26
N ALA A 39 8.91 -0.73 6.23
CA ALA A 39 8.47 0.20 5.18
C ALA A 39 7.55 1.29 5.74
N ASN A 40 6.69 0.98 6.72
CA ASN A 40 5.77 1.95 7.32
C ASN A 40 6.50 3.13 8.00
N ILE A 41 7.73 2.91 8.47
CA ILE A 41 8.61 3.97 9.01
C ILE A 41 8.88 5.07 7.97
N GLN A 42 8.95 4.69 6.69
CA GLN A 42 9.19 5.60 5.58
C GLN A 42 7.88 6.10 4.96
N GLU A 43 6.86 5.24 4.84
CA GLU A 43 5.57 5.60 4.22
C GLU A 43 4.79 6.62 5.04
N VAL A 44 4.63 6.40 6.35
CA VAL A 44 3.73 7.22 7.19
C VAL A 44 4.14 8.70 7.20
N PRO A 45 5.43 9.06 7.34
CA PRO A 45 5.88 10.45 7.28
C PRO A 45 5.58 11.15 5.95
N GLN A 46 5.59 10.43 4.82
CA GLN A 46 5.25 10.99 3.50
C GLN A 46 3.84 11.58 3.49
N TYR A 47 2.94 11.05 4.31
CA TYR A 47 1.53 11.47 4.37
C TYR A 47 1.15 12.20 5.66
N GLN A 48 2.11 12.46 6.56
CA GLN A 48 1.83 13.00 7.91
C GLN A 48 0.75 12.19 8.64
N GLY A 49 0.76 10.86 8.42
CA GLY A 49 -0.32 9.96 8.85
C GLY A 49 -0.24 9.57 10.33
N ALA A 50 -1.37 9.16 10.87
CA ALA A 50 -1.41 8.31 12.06
C ALA A 50 -1.31 6.84 11.63
N LEU A 51 -0.46 6.07 12.30
CA LEU A 51 -0.24 4.66 11.99
C LEU A 51 -1.09 3.79 12.91
N ALA A 52 -1.98 2.98 12.33
CA ALA A 52 -2.75 1.96 13.03
C ALA A 52 -2.21 0.56 12.68
N HIS A 53 -1.87 -0.24 13.69
CA HIS A 53 -1.34 -1.59 13.52
C HIS A 53 -1.57 -2.44 14.78
N SER A 54 -1.31 -3.75 14.70
CA SER A 54 -1.32 -4.65 15.87
C SER A 54 0.01 -5.35 16.03
N GLY A 55 0.84 -4.78 16.91
CA GLY A 55 2.18 -5.27 17.20
C GLY A 55 3.13 -5.24 16.00
N GLY A 56 4.13 -6.11 16.06
CA GLY A 56 5.35 -6.17 15.26
C GLY A 56 6.39 -6.96 16.05
N SER A 57 7.44 -7.45 15.41
CA SER A 57 8.56 -7.96 16.19
C SER A 57 9.18 -6.86 17.04
N ASP A 58 9.74 -7.22 18.19
CA ASP A 58 10.32 -6.25 19.12
C ASP A 58 11.39 -5.34 18.46
N PRO A 59 12.29 -5.83 17.59
CA PRO A 59 13.22 -4.95 16.90
C PRO A 59 12.54 -3.98 15.92
N VAL A 60 11.50 -4.41 15.20
CA VAL A 60 10.73 -3.52 14.31
C VAL A 60 9.97 -2.48 15.12
N ARG A 61 9.32 -2.87 16.21
CA ARG A 61 8.62 -1.93 17.12
C ARG A 61 9.60 -0.95 17.75
N TRP A 62 10.80 -1.40 18.07
CA TRP A 62 11.89 -0.52 18.48
C TRP A 62 12.22 0.50 17.39
N GLU A 63 12.48 0.10 16.14
CA GLU A 63 12.74 1.05 15.05
C GLU A 63 11.58 2.03 14.82
N VAL A 64 10.33 1.57 14.89
CA VAL A 64 9.15 2.44 14.80
C VAL A 64 9.12 3.47 15.93
N SER A 65 9.48 3.07 17.16
CA SER A 65 9.55 4.00 18.31
C SER A 65 10.64 5.07 18.16
N GLN A 66 11.64 4.83 17.32
CA GLN A 66 12.70 5.80 17.01
C GLN A 66 12.39 6.66 15.77
N SER A 67 11.26 6.42 15.10
CA SER A 67 10.88 7.11 13.88
C SER A 67 10.21 8.47 14.12
N ALA A 68 9.95 9.20 13.03
CA ALA A 68 9.20 10.46 13.06
C ALA A 68 7.67 10.27 13.19
N ILE A 69 7.18 9.04 13.36
CA ILE A 69 5.75 8.75 13.49
C ILE A 69 5.28 9.19 14.88
N GLU A 70 4.60 10.32 14.95
CA GLU A 70 4.10 10.86 16.22
C GLU A 70 2.86 10.12 16.73
N ALA A 71 1.94 9.78 15.83
CA ALA A 71 0.67 9.15 16.14
C ALA A 71 0.72 7.65 15.85
N ASN A 72 1.34 6.90 16.75
CA ASN A 72 1.44 5.43 16.66
C ASN A 72 0.36 4.73 17.51
N LEU A 73 -0.66 4.18 16.86
CA LEU A 73 -1.79 3.50 17.47
C LEU A 73 -1.56 1.98 17.46
N ASP A 74 -0.46 1.49 18.04
CA ASP A 74 -0.28 0.05 18.28
C ASP A 74 -1.43 -0.45 19.18
N GLU A 75 -2.20 -1.44 18.72
CA GLU A 75 -3.35 -2.02 19.42
C GLU A 75 -3.02 -2.51 20.84
N PHE A 76 -1.80 -3.01 21.07
CA PHE A 76 -1.38 -3.46 22.39
C PHE A 76 -1.25 -2.33 23.43
N TYR A 77 -1.04 -1.09 22.99
CA TYR A 77 -0.93 0.08 23.87
C TYR A 77 -2.17 0.99 23.79
N ASN A 78 -2.87 0.96 22.66
CA ASN A 78 -4.00 1.83 22.36
C ASN A 78 -5.20 0.98 21.90
N PRO A 79 -5.76 0.08 22.73
CA PRO A 79 -6.76 -0.90 22.27
C PRO A 79 -8.16 -0.30 22.02
N ALA A 80 -8.44 0.90 22.54
CA ALA A 80 -9.78 1.49 22.52
C ALA A 80 -10.48 1.58 21.15
N PRO A 81 -9.81 1.90 20.02
CA PRO A 81 -10.45 1.93 18.72
C PRO A 81 -10.52 0.55 18.03
N TYR A 82 -9.92 -0.49 18.62
CA TYR A 82 -9.85 -1.83 18.04
C TYR A 82 -10.92 -2.77 18.61
N PHE A 83 -11.32 -3.76 17.82
CA PHE A 83 -12.24 -4.81 18.25
C PHE A 83 -12.01 -6.11 17.49
N TYR A 84 -12.40 -7.22 18.11
CA TYR A 84 -12.26 -8.57 17.57
C TYR A 84 -13.62 -9.09 17.06
N HIS A 85 -13.64 -9.64 15.85
CA HIS A 85 -14.76 -10.41 15.31
C HIS A 85 -14.71 -11.82 15.89
N GLU A 86 -15.65 -12.17 16.78
CA GLU A 86 -15.59 -13.40 17.60
C GLU A 86 -15.59 -14.71 16.79
N ASN A 87 -16.16 -14.70 15.57
CA ASN A 87 -16.32 -15.89 14.73
C ASN A 87 -15.29 -15.98 13.59
N GLU A 88 -14.24 -15.18 13.66
CA GLU A 88 -13.19 -15.15 12.65
C GLU A 88 -11.88 -15.73 13.19
N SER A 89 -11.06 -16.26 12.28
CA SER A 89 -9.75 -16.80 12.65
C SER A 89 -8.82 -15.68 13.11
N TRP A 90 -7.74 -16.04 13.81
CA TRP A 90 -6.78 -15.05 14.33
C TRP A 90 -6.18 -14.20 13.20
N GLU A 91 -6.27 -14.66 11.95
CA GLU A 91 -5.77 -13.98 10.78
C GLU A 91 -6.61 -12.78 10.33
N THR A 92 -7.92 -12.83 10.53
CA THR A 92 -8.85 -11.85 9.96
C THR A 92 -9.65 -11.08 11.02
N ARG A 93 -9.70 -11.59 12.26
CA ARG A 93 -10.62 -11.12 13.28
C ARG A 93 -10.39 -9.70 13.81
N LEU A 94 -9.21 -9.09 13.65
CA LEU A 94 -8.95 -7.79 14.27
C LEU A 94 -9.30 -6.65 13.31
N SER A 95 -10.13 -5.71 13.76
CA SER A 95 -10.47 -4.50 13.00
C SER A 95 -10.35 -3.24 13.85
N ILE A 96 -10.26 -2.09 13.20
CA ILE A 96 -10.31 -0.77 13.84
C ILE A 96 -11.57 -0.02 13.42
N ASN A 97 -12.22 0.64 14.37
CA ASN A 97 -13.23 1.64 14.12
C ASN A 97 -12.54 3.01 13.90
N THR A 98 -12.64 3.55 12.70
CA THR A 98 -11.89 4.76 12.32
C THR A 98 -12.39 6.02 13.03
N LYS A 99 -13.69 6.08 13.35
CA LYS A 99 -14.25 7.18 14.15
C LYS A 99 -13.67 7.16 15.55
N ALA A 100 -13.64 5.99 16.19
CA ALA A 100 -13.02 5.83 17.50
C ALA A 100 -11.52 6.16 17.46
N ALA A 101 -10.81 5.82 16.38
CA ALA A 101 -9.41 6.19 16.18
C ALA A 101 -9.23 7.72 16.10
N ARG A 102 -10.09 8.42 15.34
CA ARG A 102 -10.09 9.90 15.27
C ARG A 102 -10.44 10.54 16.60
N ASP A 103 -11.40 9.99 17.34
CA ASP A 103 -11.76 10.47 18.68
C ASP A 103 -10.59 10.27 19.66
N TYR A 104 -9.87 9.15 19.57
CA TYR A 104 -8.65 8.88 20.33
C TYR A 104 -7.54 9.90 20.01
N LEU A 105 -7.28 10.16 18.72
CA LEU A 105 -6.30 11.15 18.28
C LEU A 105 -6.61 12.55 18.84
N LYS A 106 -7.88 12.98 18.79
CA LYS A 106 -8.31 14.27 19.34
C LYS A 106 -8.13 14.33 20.86
N ALA A 107 -8.54 13.29 21.58
CA ALA A 107 -8.45 13.24 23.04
C ALA A 107 -6.99 13.32 23.54
N ASN A 108 -6.03 12.87 22.73
CA ASN A 108 -4.61 12.87 23.06
C ASN A 108 -3.81 14.01 22.39
N ASN A 109 -4.47 14.98 21.76
CA ASN A 109 -3.82 16.08 21.02
C ASN A 109 -2.89 15.61 19.89
N LEU A 110 -3.20 14.46 19.28
CA LEU A 110 -2.47 13.86 18.16
C LEU A 110 -3.16 14.14 16.80
N GLU A 111 -4.44 14.53 16.81
CA GLU A 111 -5.14 14.90 15.57
C GLU A 111 -4.58 16.22 15.03
N LYS A 112 -4.10 16.20 13.77
CA LYS A 112 -3.50 17.36 13.10
C LYS A 112 -4.06 17.51 11.69
N ALA A 113 -4.18 18.77 11.25
CA ALA A 113 -4.39 19.05 9.85
C ALA A 113 -3.13 18.66 9.07
N VAL A 114 -3.29 17.91 7.99
CA VAL A 114 -2.19 17.57 7.09
C VAL A 114 -2.10 18.60 5.97
N SER A 115 -0.87 18.92 5.56
CA SER A 115 -0.61 19.75 4.38
C SER A 115 0.27 18.97 3.43
N LEU A 116 -0.35 18.36 2.43
CA LEU A 116 0.31 17.50 1.46
C LEU A 116 0.32 18.20 0.09
N PRO A 117 1.44 18.17 -0.66
CA PRO A 117 1.41 18.59 -2.04
C PRO A 117 0.44 17.68 -2.82
N PRO A 118 -0.38 18.24 -3.72
CA PRO A 118 -1.32 17.43 -4.48
C PRO A 118 -0.56 16.57 -5.49
N PHE A 119 -1.09 15.38 -5.76
CA PHE A 119 -0.78 14.68 -7.00
C PHE A 119 -1.33 15.46 -8.19
N TYR A 120 -0.75 15.25 -9.37
CA TYR A 120 -1.32 15.75 -10.62
C TYR A 120 -2.46 14.82 -11.05
N PHE A 121 -3.57 15.41 -11.51
CA PHE A 121 -4.75 14.66 -11.95
C PHE A 121 -5.22 15.10 -13.34
N SER A 122 -5.72 14.14 -14.10
CA SER A 122 -6.34 14.36 -15.42
C SER A 122 -7.46 13.36 -15.65
N GLU A 123 -8.55 13.76 -16.29
CA GLU A 123 -9.63 12.86 -16.72
C GLU A 123 -9.20 11.92 -17.86
N THR A 124 -8.18 12.30 -18.64
CA THR A 124 -7.67 11.51 -19.75
C THR A 124 -6.22 11.09 -19.53
N GLY A 125 -5.89 9.86 -19.95
CA GLY A 125 -4.54 9.31 -19.95
C GLY A 125 -4.05 8.93 -21.36
N SER A 126 -2.73 8.98 -21.55
CA SER A 126 -2.00 8.46 -22.72
C SER A 126 -1.15 7.24 -22.31
N GLY A 127 -0.51 6.59 -23.28
CA GLY A 127 0.32 5.42 -23.05
C GLY A 127 0.10 4.31 -24.07
N GLU A 128 0.94 3.28 -23.98
CA GLU A 128 0.81 2.03 -24.72
C GLU A 128 -0.27 1.13 -24.09
N PRO A 129 -0.81 0.12 -24.79
CA PRO A 129 -1.78 -0.80 -24.20
C PRO A 129 -1.22 -1.49 -22.95
N GLY A 130 -2.01 -1.54 -21.88
CA GLY A 130 -1.64 -2.14 -20.61
C GLY A 130 -2.88 -2.57 -19.83
N GLU A 131 -3.68 -3.45 -20.44
CA GLU A 131 -4.98 -3.85 -19.89
C GLU A 131 -4.83 -4.88 -18.76
N ASP A 132 -3.86 -5.79 -18.88
CA ASP A 132 -3.56 -6.78 -17.85
C ASP A 132 -2.16 -6.60 -17.28
N ILE A 133 -2.05 -6.67 -15.96
CA ILE A 133 -0.81 -6.53 -15.19
C ILE A 133 -0.63 -7.77 -14.33
N TYR A 134 0.51 -8.43 -14.47
CA TYR A 134 0.87 -9.61 -13.70
C TYR A 134 2.12 -9.33 -12.87
N ILE A 135 1.97 -9.37 -11.54
CA ILE A 135 3.02 -9.01 -10.60
C ILE A 135 3.44 -10.28 -9.85
N PRO A 136 4.68 -10.78 -10.07
CA PRO A 136 5.12 -12.07 -9.57
C PRO A 136 5.57 -11.99 -8.10
N TYR A 137 4.74 -11.40 -7.23
CA TYR A 137 4.97 -11.57 -5.80
C TYR A 137 4.98 -13.06 -5.47
N PRO A 138 5.96 -13.53 -4.68
CA PRO A 138 6.17 -14.93 -4.41
C PRO A 138 5.07 -15.53 -3.51
N GLY A 139 5.21 -16.83 -3.23
CA GLY A 139 4.30 -17.54 -2.35
C GLY A 139 2.89 -17.58 -2.91
N SER A 140 1.93 -17.17 -2.08
CA SER A 140 0.51 -17.06 -2.44
C SER A 140 0.10 -15.61 -2.70
N SER A 141 1.00 -14.76 -3.17
CA SER A 141 0.73 -13.33 -3.40
C SER A 141 0.78 -12.91 -4.86
N PHE A 142 0.88 -13.84 -5.82
CA PHE A 142 0.86 -13.52 -7.25
C PHE A 142 -0.37 -12.65 -7.56
N THR A 143 -0.13 -11.42 -8.00
CA THR A 143 -1.15 -10.38 -8.04
C THR A 143 -1.44 -10.02 -9.48
N GLU A 144 -2.72 -9.92 -9.79
CA GLU A 144 -3.20 -9.65 -11.14
C GLU A 144 -4.16 -8.47 -11.13
N TRP A 145 -4.03 -7.61 -12.13
CA TRP A 145 -4.94 -6.51 -12.38
C TRP A 145 -5.44 -6.56 -13.81
N HIS A 146 -6.77 -6.54 -13.99
CA HIS A 146 -7.39 -6.56 -15.32
C HIS A 146 -8.26 -5.31 -15.49
N TYR A 147 -8.03 -4.55 -16.56
CA TYR A 147 -8.79 -3.35 -16.85
C TYR A 147 -10.21 -3.67 -17.35
N ASP A 148 -11.20 -3.12 -16.67
CA ASP A 148 -12.60 -3.17 -17.07
C ASP A 148 -12.98 -1.81 -17.68
N ALA A 149 -13.06 -1.75 -19.01
CA ALA A 149 -13.39 -0.52 -19.73
C ALA A 149 -14.82 -0.01 -19.42
N GLY A 150 -15.76 -0.90 -19.10
CA GLY A 150 -17.12 -0.53 -18.72
C GLY A 150 -17.18 0.17 -17.36
N LYS A 151 -16.27 -0.17 -16.45
CA LYS A 151 -16.12 0.48 -15.14
C LYS A 151 -15.07 1.59 -15.14
N GLY A 152 -14.20 1.63 -16.13
CA GLY A 152 -13.06 2.54 -16.18
C GLY A 152 -12.04 2.32 -15.03
N LYS A 153 -11.87 1.07 -14.59
CA LYS A 153 -11.10 0.68 -13.40
C LYS A 153 -10.31 -0.62 -13.66
N TYR A 154 -9.17 -0.79 -12.99
CA TYR A 154 -8.52 -2.10 -12.88
C TYR A 154 -9.15 -2.89 -11.74
N LEU A 155 -9.50 -4.13 -12.00
CA LEU A 155 -10.03 -5.09 -11.03
C LEU A 155 -8.90 -5.99 -10.53
N ARG A 156 -8.94 -6.43 -9.27
CA ARG A 156 -7.82 -7.16 -8.62
C ARG A 156 -8.11 -8.64 -8.39
N TRP A 157 -7.09 -9.47 -8.60
CA TRP A 157 -7.03 -10.87 -8.21
C TRP A 157 -5.73 -11.19 -7.46
N ILE A 158 -5.76 -12.26 -6.66
CA ILE A 158 -4.57 -12.89 -6.08
C ILE A 158 -4.65 -14.38 -6.37
N ASN A 159 -3.64 -14.94 -7.04
CA ASN A 159 -3.59 -16.32 -7.52
C ASN A 159 -4.88 -16.74 -8.26
N GLY A 160 -5.37 -15.94 -9.20
CA GLY A 160 -6.61 -16.19 -9.94
C GLY A 160 -7.90 -16.08 -9.11
N VAL A 161 -7.83 -15.71 -7.83
CA VAL A 161 -9.01 -15.50 -6.98
C VAL A 161 -9.32 -14.02 -6.88
N ILE A 162 -10.57 -13.65 -7.14
CA ILE A 162 -11.06 -12.27 -6.99
C ILE A 162 -10.77 -11.76 -5.57
N MET A 163 -10.02 -10.68 -5.45
CA MET A 163 -9.86 -10.00 -4.16
C MET A 163 -11.13 -9.19 -3.87
N ARG A 164 -11.73 -9.39 -2.69
CA ARG A 164 -12.96 -8.70 -2.28
C ARG A 164 -12.72 -7.80 -1.08
N ASP A 165 -13.27 -6.60 -1.18
CA ASP A 165 -13.66 -5.77 -0.05
C ASP A 165 -15.05 -6.25 0.41
N THR A 166 -15.19 -6.54 1.70
CA THR A 166 -16.41 -7.15 2.28
C THR A 166 -17.64 -6.27 2.16
N LEU A 167 -17.48 -4.94 2.04
CA LEU A 167 -18.57 -3.97 1.99
C LEU A 167 -18.95 -3.58 0.57
N SER A 168 -18.00 -3.62 -0.35
CA SER A 168 -18.14 -3.01 -1.69
C SER A 168 -17.85 -3.95 -2.86
N GLY A 169 -17.54 -5.22 -2.60
CA GLY A 169 -17.33 -6.24 -3.63
C GLY A 169 -15.89 -6.30 -4.12
N GLN A 170 -15.68 -6.60 -5.40
CA GLN A 170 -14.32 -6.78 -5.93
C GLN A 170 -13.49 -5.50 -5.75
N VAL A 171 -12.24 -5.67 -5.34
CA VAL A 171 -11.29 -4.58 -5.22
C VAL A 171 -11.00 -4.01 -6.61
N ALA A 172 -11.10 -2.68 -6.73
CA ALA A 172 -10.92 -1.96 -7.98
C ALA A 172 -10.13 -0.66 -7.77
N ALA A 173 -9.30 -0.27 -8.73
CA ALA A 173 -8.43 0.90 -8.68
C ALA A 173 -8.58 1.79 -9.92
N SER A 174 -8.57 3.12 -9.74
CA SER A 174 -8.43 4.07 -10.86
C SER A 174 -7.04 4.00 -11.47
N ASN A 175 -6.03 3.83 -10.60
CA ASN A 175 -4.62 3.78 -10.98
C ASN A 175 -3.95 2.58 -10.32
N VAL A 176 -3.11 1.88 -11.05
CA VAL A 176 -2.12 0.94 -10.51
C VAL A 176 -0.74 1.49 -10.84
N VAL A 177 0.13 1.58 -9.84
CA VAL A 177 1.51 2.07 -9.99
C VAL A 177 2.44 0.96 -9.56
N VAL A 178 3.24 0.45 -10.48
CA VAL A 178 4.34 -0.44 -10.11
C VAL A 178 5.55 0.42 -9.76
N TYR A 179 6.00 0.30 -8.52
CA TYR A 179 6.98 1.18 -7.88
C TYR A 179 8.26 0.37 -7.63
N PHE A 180 9.21 0.47 -8.56
CA PHE A 180 10.46 -0.29 -8.49
C PHE A 180 11.39 0.35 -7.46
N CYS A 181 11.69 -0.39 -6.40
CA CYS A 181 12.47 0.10 -5.27
C CYS A 181 13.41 -0.99 -4.71
N ASP A 182 14.46 -0.56 -4.02
CA ASP A 182 15.44 -1.48 -3.45
C ASP A 182 14.82 -2.28 -2.30
N HIS A 183 15.06 -3.58 -2.31
CA HIS A 183 14.58 -4.54 -1.31
C HIS A 183 15.78 -5.21 -0.66
N GLN A 184 16.06 -4.83 0.57
CA GLN A 184 17.22 -5.27 1.31
C GLN A 184 16.83 -6.37 2.30
N ARG A 185 17.61 -7.45 2.31
CA ARG A 185 17.52 -8.46 3.37
C ARG A 185 18.01 -7.85 4.68
N THR A 186 17.39 -8.26 5.77
CA THR A 186 17.80 -7.89 7.12
C THR A 186 18.05 -9.14 7.96
N ASP A 187 18.72 -8.96 9.08
CA ASP A 187 18.92 -9.92 10.17
C ASP A 187 17.90 -9.72 11.32
N ILE A 188 16.91 -8.84 11.12
CA ILE A 188 15.82 -8.63 12.06
C ILE A 188 14.84 -9.79 11.95
N VAL A 189 14.73 -10.59 13.01
CA VAL A 189 13.83 -11.74 13.09
C VAL A 189 12.42 -11.28 13.47
N GLU A 190 11.43 -11.61 12.63
CA GLU A 190 10.03 -11.24 12.79
C GLU A 190 9.22 -12.24 13.64
N ASP A 191 9.64 -13.51 13.67
CA ASP A 191 8.89 -14.57 14.35
C ASP A 191 9.77 -15.68 14.95
N SER A 192 9.11 -16.59 15.67
CA SER A 192 9.76 -17.72 16.34
C SER A 192 10.42 -18.75 15.40
N THR A 193 10.16 -18.68 14.09
CA THR A 193 10.76 -19.58 13.10
C THR A 193 12.06 -19.04 12.51
N GLY A 194 12.40 -17.78 12.79
CA GLY A 194 13.57 -17.11 12.25
C GLY A 194 13.33 -16.39 10.92
N ALA A 195 12.07 -16.21 10.49
CA ALA A 195 11.78 -15.42 9.31
C ALA A 195 12.21 -13.96 9.52
N THR A 196 12.88 -13.36 8.53
CA THR A 196 13.48 -12.02 8.69
C THR A 196 12.69 -10.94 7.97
N SER A 197 12.70 -9.71 8.49
CA SER A 197 12.13 -8.55 7.81
C SER A 197 12.79 -8.27 6.47
N VAL A 198 12.04 -7.66 5.56
CA VAL A 198 12.55 -7.04 4.34
C VAL A 198 12.55 -5.52 4.53
N ARG A 199 13.69 -4.87 4.30
CA ARG A 199 13.79 -3.41 4.31
C ARG A 199 13.57 -2.90 2.89
N ILE A 200 12.42 -2.28 2.65
CA ILE A 200 12.04 -1.72 1.35
C ILE A 200 12.31 -0.23 1.36
N ILE A 201 13.08 0.26 0.39
CA ILE A 201 13.52 1.66 0.34
C ILE A 201 12.55 2.46 -0.54
N VAL A 202 11.57 3.10 0.10
CA VAL A 202 10.51 3.87 -0.58
C VAL A 202 10.78 5.38 -0.63
N ASN A 203 11.87 5.82 0.00
CA ASN A 203 12.42 7.18 -0.11
C ASN A 203 13.59 7.21 -1.10
N GLY A 204 13.78 8.33 -1.79
CA GLY A 204 14.77 8.49 -2.85
C GLY A 204 14.11 8.65 -4.21
N ALA A 205 14.62 7.95 -5.22
CA ALA A 205 14.06 7.94 -6.56
C ALA A 205 14.21 6.56 -7.21
N GLY A 206 13.33 6.24 -8.16
CA GLY A 206 13.37 4.98 -8.88
C GLY A 206 12.41 4.95 -10.07
N ARG A 207 12.41 3.82 -10.79
CA ARG A 207 11.51 3.61 -11.93
C ARG A 207 10.08 3.39 -11.45
N ALA A 208 9.12 3.85 -12.22
CA ALA A 208 7.70 3.61 -12.00
C ALA A 208 7.01 3.26 -13.32
N TRP A 209 6.08 2.33 -13.28
CA TRP A 209 5.14 2.06 -14.37
C TRP A 209 3.74 2.43 -13.89
N PHE A 210 3.07 3.27 -14.67
CA PHE A 210 1.78 3.83 -14.31
C PHE A 210 0.68 3.29 -15.22
N PHE A 211 -0.35 2.72 -14.61
CA PHE A 211 -1.46 2.11 -15.29
C PHE A 211 -2.75 2.83 -14.94
N ARG A 212 -3.43 3.35 -15.96
CA ARG A 212 -4.77 3.96 -15.88
C ARG A 212 -5.44 3.84 -17.25
N ASP A 213 -6.77 3.79 -17.28
CA ASP A 213 -7.54 3.78 -18.53
C ASP A 213 -7.13 2.69 -19.55
N GLY A 214 -6.68 1.52 -19.07
CA GLY A 214 -6.17 0.42 -19.92
C GLY A 214 -4.82 0.69 -20.58
N LYS A 215 -4.11 1.71 -20.13
CA LYS A 215 -2.83 2.17 -20.70
C LYS A 215 -1.71 2.14 -19.69
N LEU A 216 -0.51 1.87 -20.20
CA LEU A 216 0.77 1.93 -19.51
C LEU A 216 1.54 3.19 -19.94
N THR A 217 2.01 3.96 -18.97
CA THR A 217 3.05 4.98 -19.13
C THR A 217 4.23 4.65 -18.24
N LYS A 218 5.45 4.69 -18.77
CA LYS A 218 6.69 4.48 -18.01
C LYS A 218 7.26 5.81 -17.53
N GLY A 219 7.98 5.79 -16.41
CA GLY A 219 8.62 6.96 -15.86
C GLY A 219 9.26 6.71 -14.50
N TYR A 220 9.15 7.68 -13.60
CA TYR A 220 9.91 7.71 -12.35
C TYR A 220 9.08 8.18 -11.16
N TRP A 221 9.47 7.72 -9.98
CA TRP A 221 9.03 8.24 -8.70
C TRP A 221 10.19 8.93 -7.99
N GLN A 222 9.89 9.95 -7.18
CA GLN A 222 10.85 10.59 -6.29
C GLN A 222 10.19 11.16 -5.03
N THR A 223 10.80 10.94 -3.86
CA THR A 223 10.46 11.61 -2.59
C THR A 223 11.66 11.67 -1.66
N ASP A 224 11.74 12.71 -0.82
CA ASP A 224 12.70 12.77 0.29
C ASP A 224 12.18 12.08 1.57
N GLY A 225 10.98 11.49 1.51
CA GLY A 225 10.31 10.85 2.63
C GLY A 225 9.49 11.78 3.51
N THR A 226 9.51 13.09 3.26
CA THR A 226 8.73 14.07 4.03
C THR A 226 7.39 14.41 3.37
N ARG A 227 7.20 13.96 2.13
CA ARG A 227 6.01 14.21 1.30
C ARG A 227 5.66 13.00 0.43
N PRO A 228 4.44 12.91 -0.12
CA PRO A 228 4.09 11.86 -1.06
C PRO A 228 5.01 11.92 -2.29
N PRO A 229 5.20 10.79 -3.00
CA PRO A 229 6.05 10.74 -4.17
C PRO A 229 5.56 11.65 -5.28
N TYR A 230 6.50 12.39 -5.87
CA TYR A 230 6.33 13.02 -7.17
C TYR A 230 6.50 11.97 -8.26
N PHE A 231 5.61 11.98 -9.25
CA PHE A 231 5.64 11.09 -10.39
C PHE A 231 5.89 11.86 -11.67
N SER A 232 6.79 11.35 -12.52
CA SER A 232 7.07 11.90 -13.84
C SER A 232 7.11 10.81 -14.90
N THR A 233 6.88 11.20 -16.14
CA THR A 233 7.09 10.37 -17.33
C THR A 233 8.59 10.24 -17.64
N GLU A 234 8.96 9.32 -18.54
CA GLU A 234 10.36 9.18 -19.02
C GLU A 234 10.90 10.47 -19.66
N ASP A 235 10.03 11.31 -20.22
CA ASP A 235 10.38 12.61 -20.82
C ASP A 235 10.56 13.73 -19.77
N GLY A 236 10.32 13.44 -18.49
CA GLY A 236 10.50 14.37 -17.36
C GLY A 236 9.25 15.20 -17.00
N GLU A 237 8.19 15.13 -17.80
CA GLU A 237 6.92 15.83 -17.50
C GLU A 237 6.20 15.20 -16.31
N PRO A 238 5.49 15.99 -15.47
CA PRO A 238 4.66 15.46 -14.38
C PRO A 238 3.65 14.43 -14.89
N TYR A 239 3.57 13.28 -14.22
CA TYR A 239 2.59 12.26 -14.54
C TYR A 239 1.27 12.52 -13.82
N ALA A 240 0.16 12.58 -14.58
CA ALA A 240 -1.17 12.83 -14.05
C ALA A 240 -1.95 11.51 -13.80
N LEU A 241 -2.31 11.26 -12.55
CA LEU A 241 -3.19 10.18 -12.13
C LEU A 241 -4.63 10.43 -12.60
N LYS A 242 -5.40 9.36 -12.76
CA LYS A 242 -6.87 9.47 -12.89
C LYS A 242 -7.45 9.81 -11.52
N PRO A 243 -8.40 10.76 -11.41
CA PRO A 243 -9.13 10.95 -10.17
C PRO A 243 -9.71 9.64 -9.61
N GLY A 244 -9.58 9.46 -8.30
CA GLY A 244 -9.97 8.26 -7.57
C GLY A 244 -8.78 7.54 -6.91
N ASN A 245 -9.01 6.31 -6.48
CA ASN A 245 -8.06 5.55 -5.68
C ASN A 245 -6.88 4.99 -6.49
N SER A 246 -5.73 4.91 -5.85
CA SER A 246 -4.49 4.39 -6.44
C SER A 246 -3.94 3.22 -5.63
N TRP A 247 -3.45 2.19 -6.33
CA TRP A 247 -2.72 1.08 -5.72
C TRP A 247 -1.26 1.15 -6.14
N ILE A 248 -0.35 1.17 -5.18
CA ILE A 248 1.09 1.24 -5.38
C ILE A 248 1.66 -0.14 -5.02
N GLN A 249 2.35 -0.75 -5.97
CA GLN A 249 2.90 -2.09 -5.86
C GLN A 249 4.41 -1.96 -5.71
N LEU A 250 4.91 -2.12 -4.49
CA LEU A 250 6.34 -2.04 -4.20
C LEU A 250 7.00 -3.33 -4.68
N VAL A 251 7.86 -3.23 -5.69
CA VAL A 251 8.53 -4.40 -6.29
C VAL A 251 10.05 -4.20 -6.32
N PRO A 252 10.84 -5.28 -6.20
CA PRO A 252 12.27 -5.23 -6.45
C PRO A 252 12.61 -4.66 -7.82
N VAL A 253 13.77 -3.98 -7.91
CA VAL A 253 14.21 -3.29 -9.14
C VAL A 253 14.45 -4.22 -10.33
N ASP A 254 14.57 -5.52 -10.09
CA ASP A 254 14.83 -6.58 -11.08
C ASP A 254 13.59 -7.41 -11.42
N TYR A 255 12.43 -7.12 -10.81
CA TYR A 255 11.19 -7.80 -11.18
C TYR A 255 10.82 -7.58 -12.65
N THR A 256 10.38 -8.66 -13.29
CA THR A 256 9.73 -8.62 -14.60
C THR A 256 8.22 -8.63 -14.39
N ILE A 257 7.55 -7.57 -14.83
CA ILE A 257 6.09 -7.44 -14.75
C ILE A 257 5.52 -7.93 -16.08
N GLY A 258 4.61 -8.89 -16.01
CA GLY A 258 3.94 -9.40 -17.22
C GLY A 258 2.86 -8.44 -17.69
N LEU A 259 2.77 -8.22 -19.00
CA LEU A 259 1.79 -7.34 -19.63
C LEU A 259 0.96 -8.13 -20.64
N ASN A 260 -0.37 -8.18 -20.44
CA ASN A 260 -1.28 -8.91 -21.35
C ASN A 260 -0.99 -10.43 -21.50
N SER A 261 -0.01 -10.97 -20.77
CA SER A 261 0.31 -12.40 -20.65
C SER A 261 0.97 -12.71 -19.31
N ALA A 262 0.44 -13.70 -18.59
CA ALA A 262 1.04 -14.18 -17.34
C ALA A 262 2.40 -14.86 -17.55
N ASP A 263 2.66 -15.41 -18.75
CA ASP A 263 3.92 -16.09 -19.06
C ASP A 263 5.12 -15.12 -19.11
N GLU A 264 4.87 -13.83 -19.31
CA GLU A 264 5.90 -12.78 -19.23
C GLU A 264 6.32 -12.49 -17.79
N ALA A 265 5.42 -12.70 -16.82
CA ALA A 265 5.74 -12.66 -15.39
C ALA A 265 6.37 -13.99 -14.96
N SER A 266 7.50 -14.36 -15.56
CA SER A 266 8.16 -15.62 -15.26
C SER A 266 8.89 -15.57 -13.91
N ARG A 267 8.29 -16.24 -12.91
CA ARG A 267 8.79 -16.77 -11.62
C ARG A 267 10.07 -16.19 -11.02
#